data_AF-A0A4R5IWY6-F1
#
_entry.id   AF-A0A4R5IWY6-F1
#
_cell.length_a   1.000
_cell.length_b   1.000
_cell.length_c   1.000
_cell.angle_alpha   90.00
_cell.angle_beta   90.00
_cell.angle_gamma   90.00
#
_symmetry.space_group_name_H-M   'P 1'
#
loop_
_entity.id
_entity.type
_entity.pdbx_description
1 polymer ?
#
loop_
_entity_poly.entity_id
_entity_poly.type
_entity_poly.pdbx_seq_one_letter_code
_entity_poly.pdbx_strand_id
1 'polypeptide(L)'
;MADVVVELVAREPVRVVRTTFSILTFEAEGRLDPGAFEGQQFALAESVVAPVFAASADESKQPVVDASARFLAQGGQWVPTRALAHAIDEAALGQRRCVRL
;
A
#
# COMPACT_ATOMS: atom_id res chain seq x y z
N MET A 1 -6.72 6.12 2.07
CA MET A 1 -5.52 6.97 1.99
C MET A 1 -4.58 6.39 0.94
N ALA A 2 -3.85 7.22 0.20
CA ALA A 2 -2.82 6.76 -0.74
C ALA A 2 -1.44 7.21 -0.24
N ASP A 3 -0.47 6.31 -0.29
CA ASP A 3 0.95 6.54 0.02
C ASP A 3 1.78 6.19 -1.21
N VAL A 4 2.70 7.08 -1.58
CA VAL A 4 3.53 6.94 -2.78
C VAL A 4 4.99 7.16 -2.43
N VAL A 5 5.82 6.18 -2.77
CA VAL A 5 7.28 6.27 -2.70
C VAL A 5 7.80 6.67 -4.07
N VAL A 6 8.47 7.83 -4.14
CA VAL A 6 8.99 8.42 -5.38
C VAL A 6 10.51 8.42 -5.34
N GLU A 7 11.15 8.01 -6.42
CA GLU A 7 12.59 8.17 -6.60
C GLU A 7 12.90 9.60 -7.04
N LEU A 8 13.88 10.21 -6.37
CA LEU A 8 14.40 11.52 -6.72
C LEU A 8 15.83 11.41 -7.25
N VAL A 9 16.12 12.09 -8.36
CA VAL A 9 17.49 12.30 -8.86
C VAL A 9 17.73 13.80 -8.89
N ALA A 10 18.79 14.27 -8.22
CA ALA A 10 19.06 15.70 -8.07
C ALA A 10 17.86 16.52 -7.55
N ARG A 11 17.04 15.91 -6.68
CA ARG A 11 15.78 16.45 -6.12
C ARG A 11 14.60 16.54 -7.10
N GLU A 12 14.75 16.05 -8.33
CA GLU A 12 13.66 15.94 -9.29
C GLU A 12 13.03 14.54 -9.24
N PRO A 13 11.68 14.43 -9.19
CA PRO A 13 11.01 13.14 -9.19
C PRO A 13 11.10 12.49 -10.58
N VAL A 14 11.62 11.26 -10.63
CA VAL A 14 11.87 10.53 -11.89
C VAL A 14 10.95 9.33 -12.09
N ARG A 15 10.59 8.62 -11.02
CA ARG A 15 9.64 7.50 -11.08
C ARG A 15 8.93 7.25 -9.77
N VAL A 16 7.71 6.74 -9.85
CA VAL A 16 7.03 6.11 -8.74
C VAL A 16 7.61 4.70 -8.55
N VAL A 17 8.11 4.41 -7.36
CA VAL A 17 8.70 3.12 -6.99
C VAL A 17 7.65 2.20 -6.38
N ARG A 18 6.73 2.77 -5.61
CA ARG A 18 5.67 2.03 -4.95
C ARG A 18 4.47 2.94 -4.70
N THR A 19 3.28 2.39 -4.93
CA THR A 19 2.02 2.99 -4.52
C THR A 19 1.29 2.01 -3.62
N THR A 20 0.82 2.50 -2.48
CA THR A 20 0.00 1.74 -1.54
C THR A 20 -1.26 2.48 -1.18
N PHE A 21 -2.31 1.72 -0.87
CA PHE A 21 -3.60 2.24 -0.49
C PHE A 21 -4.00 1.66 0.86
N SER A 22 -4.28 2.55 1.82
CA SER A 22 -4.92 2.16 3.08
C SER A 22 -6.43 2.36 2.95
N ILE A 23 -7.19 1.35 3.33
CA ILE A 23 -8.64 1.38 3.42
C ILE A 23 -9.00 1.78 4.85
N LEU A 24 -9.67 2.92 4.99
CA LEU A 24 -10.06 3.44 6.29
C LEU A 24 -11.46 2.90 6.61
N THR A 25 -11.54 2.06 7.63
CA THR A 25 -12.81 1.57 8.16
C THR A 25 -13.30 2.55 9.22
N PHE A 26 -14.59 2.87 9.17
CA PHE A 26 -15.24 3.73 10.16
C PHE A 26 -16.32 2.96 10.90
N GLU A 27 -16.39 3.16 12.21
CA GLU A 27 -17.46 2.65 13.06
C GLU A 27 -18.79 3.34 12.76
N ALA A 28 -19.89 2.82 13.34
CA ALA A 28 -21.24 3.33 13.09
C ALA A 28 -21.39 4.82 13.45
N GLU A 29 -20.61 5.30 14.42
CA GLU A 29 -20.55 6.69 14.88
C GLU A 29 -19.66 7.57 13.98
N GLY A 30 -19.11 7.02 12.89
CA GLY A 30 -18.25 7.72 11.93
C GLY A 30 -16.82 7.94 12.44
N ARG A 31 -16.40 7.22 13.48
CA ARG A 31 -15.03 7.26 13.99
C ARG A 31 -14.14 6.29 13.22
N LEU A 32 -12.91 6.69 12.92
CA LEU A 32 -11.92 5.78 12.35
C LEU A 32 -11.70 4.61 13.33
N ASP A 33 -11.75 3.39 12.82
CA ASP A 33 -11.33 2.20 13.57
C ASP A 33 -9.79 2.15 13.56
N PRO A 34 -9.12 2.46 14.69
CA PRO A 34 -7.65 2.50 14.73
C PRO A 34 -7.05 1.10 14.64
N GLY A 35 -7.73 0.07 15.15
CA GLY A 35 -7.23 -1.30 15.14
C GLY A 35 -7.22 -1.90 13.74
N ALA A 36 -8.30 -1.67 12.97
CA ALA A 36 -8.35 -2.06 11.56
C ALA A 36 -7.27 -1.33 10.74
N PHE A 37 -7.06 -0.04 11.02
CA PHE A 37 -6.02 0.74 10.35
C PHE A 37 -4.62 0.23 10.69
N GLU A 38 -4.27 0.09 11.97
CA GLU A 38 -2.97 -0.41 12.42
C GLU A 38 -2.67 -1.81 11.87
N GLY A 39 -3.65 -2.72 11.91
CA GLY A 39 -3.54 -4.06 11.36
C GLY A 39 -3.21 -4.05 9.86
N GLN A 40 -3.83 -3.17 9.09
CA GLN A 40 -3.51 -3.00 7.67
C GLN A 40 -2.08 -2.47 7.47
N GLN A 41 -1.63 -1.50 8.28
CA GLN A 41 -0.28 -0.94 8.16
C GLN A 41 0.80 -1.98 8.45
N PHE A 42 0.61 -2.83 9.47
CA PHE A 42 1.51 -3.96 9.73
C PHE A 42 1.52 -4.96 8.58
N ALA A 43 0.34 -5.34 8.06
CA ALA A 43 0.24 -6.24 6.92
C ALA A 43 0.95 -5.70 5.66
N LEU A 44 0.85 -4.39 5.39
CA LEU A 44 1.57 -3.72 4.30
C LEU A 44 3.09 -3.72 4.51
N ALA A 45 3.57 -3.64 5.75
CA ALA A 45 5.00 -3.73 6.05
C ALA A 45 5.50 -5.17 5.87
N GLU A 46 4.76 -6.15 6.39
CA GLU A 46 5.06 -7.58 6.20
C GLU A 46 5.14 -7.96 4.72
N SER A 47 4.22 -7.46 3.88
CA SER A 47 4.21 -7.80 2.45
C SER A 47 5.48 -7.36 1.71
N VAL A 48 6.17 -6.32 2.20
CA VAL A 48 7.42 -5.82 1.60
C VAL A 48 8.60 -6.70 1.99
N VAL A 49 8.62 -7.21 3.21
CA VAL A 49 9.75 -8.01 3.74
C VAL A 49 9.57 -9.51 3.55
N ALA A 50 8.33 -10.00 3.39
CA ALA A 50 8.03 -11.43 3.21
C ALA A 50 8.85 -12.11 2.08
N PRO A 51 9.07 -11.50 0.91
CA PRO A 51 9.92 -12.11 -0.13
C PRO A 51 11.38 -12.30 0.29
N VAL A 52 11.89 -11.44 1.18
CA VAL A 52 13.26 -11.52 1.71
C VAL A 52 13.38 -12.68 2.71
N PHE A 53 12.35 -12.89 3.53
CA PHE A 53 12.32 -13.95 4.52
C PHE A 53 11.97 -15.32 3.92
N ALA A 54 11.13 -15.37 2.88
CA ALA A 54 10.79 -16.61 2.16
C ALA A 54 12.03 -17.28 1.55
N ALA A 55 13.03 -16.50 1.12
CA ALA A 55 14.30 -17.03 0.62
C ALA A 55 15.13 -17.79 1.68
N SER A 56 14.81 -17.62 2.97
CA SER A 56 15.51 -18.24 4.10
C SER A 56 14.79 -19.44 4.72
N ALA A 57 13.52 -19.67 4.37
CA ALA A 57 12.71 -20.76 4.88
C ALA A 57 12.64 -21.91 3.85
N ASP A 58 12.80 -23.15 4.31
CA ASP A 58 12.54 -24.34 3.50
C ASP A 58 11.01 -24.51 3.35
N GLU A 59 10.38 -23.66 2.53
CA GLU A 59 8.93 -23.63 2.27
C GLU A 59 8.41 -24.95 1.70
N SER A 60 9.30 -25.83 1.21
CA SER A 60 8.96 -27.15 0.67
C SER A 60 8.28 -28.10 1.69
N LYS A 61 8.29 -27.76 2.99
CA LYS A 61 7.74 -28.58 4.08
C LYS A 61 6.42 -28.08 4.67
N GLN A 62 5.87 -26.94 4.21
CA GLN A 62 4.61 -26.40 4.73
C GLN A 62 3.52 -26.40 3.65
N PRO A 63 2.56 -27.35 3.69
CA PRO A 63 1.51 -27.44 2.67
C PRO A 63 0.41 -26.36 2.78
N VAL A 64 0.42 -25.55 3.86
CA VAL A 64 -0.56 -24.48 4.08
C VAL A 64 0.19 -23.17 4.33
N VAL A 65 -0.11 -22.16 3.52
CA VAL A 65 0.45 -20.82 3.64
C VAL A 65 -0.58 -19.91 4.31
N ASP A 66 -0.23 -19.30 5.44
CA ASP A 66 -1.03 -18.19 6.00
C ASP A 66 -0.89 -16.98 5.08
N ALA A 67 -2.01 -16.54 4.51
CA ALA A 67 -2.09 -15.41 3.60
C ALA A 67 -2.92 -14.25 4.17
N SER A 68 -3.31 -14.30 5.45
CA SER A 68 -4.18 -13.31 6.08
C SER A 68 -3.61 -11.89 5.94
N ALA A 69 -2.32 -11.72 6.21
CA ALA A 69 -1.61 -10.46 6.01
C ALA A 69 -1.64 -9.99 4.54
N ARG A 70 -1.54 -10.90 3.55
CA ARG A 70 -1.60 -10.52 2.12
C ARG A 70 -2.97 -9.95 1.76
N PHE A 71 -4.06 -10.51 2.30
CA PHE A 71 -5.42 -10.00 2.07
C PHE A 71 -5.66 -8.66 2.76
N LEU A 72 -5.22 -8.52 4.02
CA LEU A 72 -5.31 -7.26 4.76
C LEU A 72 -4.51 -6.15 4.06
N ALA A 73 -3.29 -6.47 3.61
CA ALA A 73 -2.43 -5.54 2.87
C ALA A 73 -3.09 -5.04 1.58
N GLN A 74 -3.80 -5.90 0.85
CA GLN A 74 -4.51 -5.47 -0.37
C GLN A 74 -5.76 -4.65 -0.09
N GLY A 75 -6.23 -4.56 1.15
CA GLY A 75 -7.43 -3.78 1.49
C GLY A 75 -8.70 -4.34 0.83
N GLY A 76 -8.74 -5.65 0.57
CA GLY A 76 -9.84 -6.32 -0.12
C GLY A 76 -9.76 -6.23 -1.65
N GLN A 77 -10.91 -6.14 -2.33
CA GLN A 77 -11.02 -6.15 -3.80
C GLN A 77 -10.90 -4.75 -4.44
N TRP A 78 -10.75 -3.71 -3.63
CA TRP A 78 -10.73 -2.35 -4.17
C TRP A 78 -9.42 -2.10 -4.89
N VAL A 79 -9.52 -1.62 -6.12
CA VAL A 79 -8.39 -1.20 -6.96
C VAL A 79 -8.77 0.16 -7.57
N PRO A 80 -7.86 1.15 -7.60
CA PRO A 80 -8.15 2.41 -8.26
C PRO A 80 -8.47 2.18 -9.74
N THR A 81 -9.37 3.00 -10.30
CA THR A 81 -9.53 3.04 -11.75
C THR A 81 -8.22 3.50 -12.40
N ARG A 82 -7.99 3.11 -13.67
CA ARG A 82 -6.80 3.54 -14.41
C ARG A 82 -6.62 5.07 -14.42
N ALA A 83 -7.72 5.81 -14.54
CA ALA A 83 -7.70 7.26 -14.52
C ALA A 83 -7.27 7.82 -13.14
N LEU A 84 -7.74 7.20 -12.05
CA LEU A 84 -7.34 7.59 -10.70
C LEU A 84 -5.87 7.25 -10.42
N ALA A 85 -5.43 6.06 -10.83
CA ALA A 85 -4.02 5.65 -10.69
C ALA A 85 -3.09 6.63 -11.44
N HIS A 86 -3.40 6.97 -12.69
CA HIS A 86 -2.64 7.95 -13.46
C HIS A 86 -2.61 9.33 -12.79
N ALA A 87 -3.74 9.79 -12.27
CA ALA A 87 -3.81 11.08 -11.58
C ALA A 87 -2.92 11.12 -10.33
N ILE A 88 -2.80 10.01 -9.61
CA ILE A 88 -1.91 9.86 -8.46
C ILE A 88 -0.45 9.90 -8.90
N ASP A 89 -0.09 9.20 -9.98
CA ASP A 89 1.27 9.19 -10.51
C ASP A 89 1.68 10.59 -10.99
N GLU A 90 0.83 11.28 -11.75
CA GLU A 90 1.10 12.66 -12.18
C GLU A 90 1.29 13.62 -11.00
N ALA A 91 0.48 13.46 -9.95
CA ALA A 91 0.60 14.25 -8.73
C ALA A 91 1.93 13.97 -8.01
N ALA A 92 2.29 12.69 -7.84
CA ALA A 92 3.52 12.26 -7.21
C ALA A 92 4.78 12.69 -7.97
N LEU A 93 4.70 12.77 -9.30
CA LEU A 93 5.77 13.23 -10.17
C LEU A 93 5.78 14.76 -10.39
N GLY A 94 4.91 15.51 -9.70
CA GLY A 94 4.84 16.98 -9.84
C GLY A 94 4.30 17.47 -11.18
N GLN A 95 3.73 16.58 -12.00
CA GLN A 95 3.18 16.88 -13.32
C GLN A 95 1.77 17.46 -13.25
N ARG A 96 1.09 17.26 -12.11
CA ARG A 96 -0.24 17.80 -11.83
C ARG A 96 -0.20 18.78 -10.66
N ARG A 97 -0.83 19.94 -10.82
CA ARG A 97 -1.09 20.86 -9.70
C ARG A 97 -2.15 20.26 -8.79
N CYS A 98 -1.75 19.89 -7.58
CA CYS A 98 -2.66 19.51 -6.51
C CYS A 98 -2.94 20.73 -5.63
N VAL A 99 -4.22 21.05 -5.43
CA VAL A 99 -4.63 22.08 -4.46
C VAL A 99 -4.48 21.46 -3.08
N ARG A 100 -3.80 22.14 -2.17
CA ARG A 100 -3.71 21.70 -0.78
C ARG A 100 -5.09 21.88 -0.15
N LEU A 101 -5.68 20.78 0.31
CA LEU A 101 -6.97 20.77 1.02
C LEU A 101 -6.79 21.31 2.44
#